data_AF-A0A534DI33-F1
#
_entry.id   AF-A0A534DI33-F1
#
_cell.length_a   1.000
_cell.length_b   1.000
_cell.length_c   1.000
_cell.angle_alpha   90.00
_cell.angle_beta   90.00
_cell.angle_gamma   90.00
#
_symmetry.space_group_name_H-M   'P 1'
#
loop_
_entity.id
_entity.type
_entity.pdbx_description
1 polymer ?
#
loop_
_entity_poly.entity_id
_entity_poly.type
_entity_poly.pdbx_seq_one_letter_code
_entity_poly.pdbx_strand_id
1 'polypeptide(L)'
;MTAEDVGTTTADMTSVARATRFVAGLGRAPGEAGGDPAPKTALGVHLGIKAAARFKLGRPDLEGLTVAIQGLGGVGSHLARLLAGEGARLKVADVRADAVQRVCDELGARAVAAADVLAEDVDVLAPCALGSVLDARSIPRLRARIVAGAANNQLAHGQDGQSLLAAGILYAPDYVINAGGIISASREYQGGATEAQVLDDIGQIPLRLTEIFERARHENRTTNSVADQMARERLGRRPQKMVA
;
A
#
# COMPACT_ATOMS: atom_id res chain seq x y z
N MET A 1 -12.24 18.08 5.82
CA MET A 1 -12.53 17.26 4.62
C MET A 1 -12.60 15.81 5.09
N THR A 2 -13.58 15.05 4.61
CA THR A 2 -13.70 13.60 4.82
C THR A 2 -13.72 12.86 3.48
N ALA A 3 -13.42 11.58 3.48
CA ALA A 3 -13.54 10.67 2.33
C ALA A 3 -13.96 9.27 2.83
N GLU A 4 -14.12 8.31 1.93
CA GLU A 4 -14.38 6.92 2.32
C GLU A 4 -13.15 6.24 2.96
N ASP A 5 -13.44 5.31 3.86
CA ASP A 5 -12.51 4.36 4.48
C ASP A 5 -13.29 3.09 4.89
N VAL A 6 -12.62 2.10 5.48
CA VAL A 6 -13.19 0.84 5.96
C VAL A 6 -14.51 1.07 6.71
N GLY A 7 -15.60 0.50 6.17
CA GLY A 7 -16.95 0.61 6.73
C GLY A 7 -17.83 1.69 6.09
N THR A 8 -17.31 2.45 5.12
CA THR A 8 -18.05 3.46 4.36
C THR A 8 -17.81 3.30 2.86
N THR A 9 -18.68 3.91 2.05
CA THR A 9 -18.70 3.78 0.59
C THR A 9 -18.91 5.15 -0.09
N THR A 10 -18.67 5.21 -1.41
CA THR A 10 -19.06 6.36 -2.25
C THR A 10 -20.54 6.76 -2.11
N ALA A 11 -21.44 5.82 -1.84
CA ALA A 11 -22.86 6.12 -1.58
C ALA A 11 -23.06 6.86 -0.24
N ASP A 12 -22.29 6.50 0.79
CA ASP A 12 -22.27 7.22 2.06
C ASP A 12 -21.70 8.63 1.87
N MET A 13 -20.62 8.78 1.08
CA MET A 13 -20.05 10.10 0.77
C MET A 13 -21.03 10.98 -0.01
N THR A 14 -21.81 10.40 -0.91
CA THR A 14 -22.90 11.11 -1.62
C THR A 14 -23.97 11.60 -0.64
N SER A 15 -24.25 10.84 0.42
CA SER A 15 -25.18 11.25 1.47
C SER A 15 -24.60 12.39 2.33
N VAL A 16 -23.32 12.30 2.70
CA VAL A 16 -22.60 13.36 3.43
C VAL A 16 -22.56 14.67 2.63
N ALA A 17 -22.39 14.59 1.30
CA ALA A 17 -22.36 15.75 0.41
C ALA A 17 -23.64 16.60 0.44
N ARG A 18 -24.78 16.02 0.89
CA ARG A 18 -26.04 16.76 1.07
C ARG A 18 -26.00 17.73 2.25
N ALA A 19 -25.15 17.46 3.25
CA ALA A 19 -25.03 18.26 4.46
C ALA A 19 -23.79 19.17 4.48
N THR A 20 -22.76 18.86 3.68
CA THR A 20 -21.51 19.61 3.70
C THR A 20 -20.74 19.51 2.40
N ARG A 21 -20.00 20.58 2.05
CA ARG A 21 -19.05 20.58 0.93
C ARG A 21 -17.70 19.95 1.27
N PHE A 22 -17.46 19.61 2.54
CA PHE A 22 -16.17 19.14 3.04
C PHE A 22 -15.99 17.63 2.88
N VAL A 23 -16.28 17.09 1.70
CA VAL A 23 -16.25 15.65 1.38
C VAL A 23 -15.61 15.40 0.00
N ALA A 24 -14.91 14.28 -0.13
CA ALA A 24 -14.36 13.72 -1.38
C ALA A 24 -14.85 12.27 -1.56
N GLY A 25 -14.52 11.63 -2.69
CA GLY A 25 -15.03 10.30 -3.05
C GLY A 25 -16.40 10.36 -3.72
N LEU A 26 -16.71 11.46 -4.40
CA LEU A 26 -17.97 11.64 -5.12
C LEU A 26 -17.85 11.14 -6.56
N GLY A 27 -18.88 10.44 -7.05
CA GLY A 27 -18.96 10.04 -8.45
C GLY A 27 -19.04 11.26 -9.36
N ARG A 28 -18.17 11.35 -10.37
CA ARG A 28 -18.10 12.48 -11.31
C ARG A 28 -18.16 12.05 -12.77
N ALA A 29 -18.28 13.05 -13.64
CA ALA A 29 -18.35 12.86 -15.09
C ALA A 29 -17.09 12.14 -15.62
N PRO A 30 -17.20 11.37 -16.73
CA PRO A 30 -16.06 10.68 -17.32
C PRO A 30 -14.87 11.61 -17.58
N GLY A 31 -13.69 11.26 -17.06
CA GLY A 31 -12.43 12.00 -17.25
C GLY A 31 -12.07 13.01 -16.15
N GLU A 32 -12.98 13.30 -15.23
CA GLU A 32 -12.68 14.10 -14.03
C GLU A 32 -12.03 13.25 -12.93
N ALA A 33 -11.12 13.85 -12.17
CA ALA A 33 -10.55 13.23 -10.97
C ALA A 33 -11.64 13.01 -9.90
N GLY A 34 -11.66 11.81 -9.31
CA GLY A 34 -12.56 11.45 -8.20
C GLY A 34 -13.06 10.01 -8.28
N GLY A 35 -14.13 9.74 -7.53
CA GLY A 35 -14.76 8.42 -7.44
C GLY A 35 -14.05 7.46 -6.49
N ASP A 36 -14.17 6.16 -6.77
CA ASP A 36 -13.58 5.09 -5.95
C ASP A 36 -12.03 5.24 -5.87
N PRO A 37 -11.46 5.44 -4.68
CA PRO A 37 -10.01 5.53 -4.45
C PRO A 37 -9.30 4.18 -4.47
N ALA A 38 -10.01 3.05 -4.40
CA ALA A 38 -9.40 1.73 -4.28
C ALA A 38 -8.52 1.36 -5.50
N PRO A 39 -8.94 1.58 -6.77
CA PRO A 39 -8.08 1.35 -7.94
C PRO A 39 -6.82 2.24 -7.92
N LYS A 40 -6.94 3.50 -7.50
CA LYS A 40 -5.81 4.43 -7.39
C LYS A 40 -4.81 4.00 -6.34
N THR A 41 -5.31 3.53 -5.19
CA THR A 41 -4.49 2.97 -4.11
C THR A 41 -3.77 1.70 -4.59
N ALA A 42 -4.48 0.79 -5.26
CA ALA A 42 -3.91 -0.44 -5.79
C ALA A 42 -2.79 -0.15 -6.81
N LEU A 43 -2.98 0.85 -7.69
CA LEU A 43 -1.94 1.29 -8.62
C LEU A 43 -0.70 1.82 -7.91
N GLY A 44 -0.88 2.67 -6.89
CA GLY A 44 0.25 3.17 -6.09
C GLY A 44 1.03 2.04 -5.41
N VAL A 45 0.32 1.06 -4.85
CA VAL A 45 0.94 -0.11 -4.21
C VAL A 45 1.66 -0.99 -5.22
N HIS A 46 1.05 -1.24 -6.38
CA HIS A 46 1.67 -1.99 -7.48
C HIS A 46 2.98 -1.35 -7.94
N LEU A 47 2.98 -0.04 -8.21
CA LEU A 47 4.20 0.69 -8.59
C LEU A 47 5.25 0.69 -7.47
N GLY A 48 4.81 0.78 -6.21
CA GLY A 48 5.68 0.68 -5.05
C GLY A 48 6.33 -0.70 -4.90
N ILE A 49 5.58 -1.78 -5.16
CA ILE A 49 6.11 -3.15 -5.20
C ILE A 49 7.19 -3.28 -6.28
N LYS A 50 6.99 -2.69 -7.48
CA LYS A 50 8.01 -2.68 -8.54
C LYS A 50 9.29 -1.97 -8.09
N ALA A 51 9.17 -0.81 -7.45
CA ALA A 51 10.32 -0.10 -6.91
C ALA A 51 11.05 -0.91 -5.82
N ALA A 52 10.30 -1.55 -4.92
CA ALA A 52 10.86 -2.40 -3.87
C ALA A 52 11.55 -3.65 -4.44
N ALA A 53 10.96 -4.32 -5.44
CA ALA A 53 11.53 -5.47 -6.13
C ALA A 53 12.84 -5.10 -6.84
N ARG A 54 12.86 -3.95 -7.54
CA ARG A 54 14.07 -3.43 -8.17
C ARG A 54 15.17 -3.14 -7.15
N PHE A 55 14.84 -2.46 -6.05
CA PHE A 55 15.81 -2.09 -5.04
C PHE A 55 16.36 -3.29 -4.26
N LYS A 56 15.50 -4.21 -3.82
CA LYS A 56 15.85 -5.32 -2.93
C LYS A 56 16.36 -6.55 -3.68
N LEU A 57 15.75 -6.88 -4.82
CA LEU A 57 16.00 -8.12 -5.56
C LEU A 57 16.77 -7.88 -6.86
N GLY A 58 16.99 -6.63 -7.27
CA GLY A 58 17.61 -6.30 -8.55
C GLY A 58 16.73 -6.67 -9.76
N ARG A 59 15.43 -6.91 -9.55
CA ARG A 59 14.49 -7.35 -10.59
C ARG A 59 13.88 -6.16 -11.33
N PRO A 60 13.94 -6.11 -12.67
CA PRO A 60 13.36 -5.00 -13.45
C PRO A 60 11.84 -5.12 -13.64
N ASP A 61 11.30 -6.33 -13.47
CA ASP A 61 9.91 -6.72 -13.66
C ASP A 61 9.40 -7.58 -12.50
N LEU A 62 8.10 -7.90 -12.52
CA LEU A 62 7.44 -8.75 -11.54
C LEU A 62 7.24 -10.19 -12.04
N GLU A 63 7.70 -10.51 -13.26
CA GLU A 63 7.41 -11.78 -13.90
C GLU A 63 7.99 -12.95 -13.10
N GLY A 64 7.13 -13.90 -12.72
CA GLY A 64 7.52 -15.05 -11.92
C GLY A 64 7.92 -14.75 -10.47
N LEU A 65 7.80 -13.50 -9.98
CA LEU A 65 7.88 -13.23 -8.54
C LEU A 65 6.64 -13.81 -7.85
N THR A 66 6.84 -14.33 -6.65
CA THR A 66 5.74 -14.85 -5.83
C THR A 66 5.29 -13.77 -4.85
N VAL A 67 4.00 -13.43 -4.88
CA VAL A 67 3.42 -12.39 -4.01
C VAL A 67 2.31 -12.99 -3.16
N ALA A 68 2.41 -12.85 -1.84
CA ALA A 68 1.33 -13.17 -0.91
C ALA A 68 0.48 -11.93 -0.64
N ILE A 69 -0.83 -11.98 -0.89
CA ILE A 69 -1.77 -10.89 -0.60
C ILE A 69 -2.69 -11.32 0.54
N GLN A 70 -2.66 -10.55 1.63
CA GLN A 70 -3.57 -10.71 2.76
C GLN A 70 -4.69 -9.67 2.64
N GLY A 71 -5.92 -10.11 2.35
CA GLY A 71 -7.09 -9.25 2.15
C GLY A 71 -7.39 -9.02 0.68
N LEU A 72 -8.60 -9.39 0.27
CA LEU A 72 -9.13 -9.31 -1.09
C LEU A 72 -10.36 -8.38 -1.11
N GLY A 73 -10.26 -7.27 -0.38
CA GLY A 73 -11.19 -6.14 -0.45
C GLY A 73 -11.03 -5.33 -1.75
N GLY A 74 -11.53 -4.09 -1.73
CA GLY A 74 -11.45 -3.19 -2.90
C GLY A 74 -10.02 -3.03 -3.42
N VAL A 75 -9.07 -2.68 -2.54
CA VAL A 75 -7.67 -2.48 -2.96
C VAL A 75 -6.97 -3.81 -3.27
N GLY A 76 -7.09 -4.81 -2.40
CA GLY A 76 -6.37 -6.08 -2.52
C GLY A 76 -6.72 -6.87 -3.79
N SER A 77 -7.98 -6.85 -4.20
CA SER A 77 -8.42 -7.51 -5.45
C SER A 77 -7.92 -6.78 -6.71
N HIS A 78 -7.95 -5.44 -6.73
CA HIS A 78 -7.33 -4.66 -7.82
C HIS A 78 -5.82 -4.88 -7.89
N LEU A 79 -5.14 -4.90 -6.74
CA LEU A 79 -3.72 -5.20 -6.67
C LEU A 79 -3.40 -6.58 -7.23
N ALA A 80 -4.20 -7.60 -6.88
CA ALA A 80 -4.05 -8.94 -7.43
C ALA A 80 -4.11 -8.95 -8.96
N ARG A 81 -5.09 -8.28 -9.56
CA ARG A 81 -5.20 -8.18 -11.04
C ARG A 81 -3.98 -7.51 -11.67
N LEU A 82 -3.51 -6.40 -11.10
CA LEU A 82 -2.35 -5.67 -11.61
C LEU A 82 -1.07 -6.54 -11.55
N LEU A 83 -0.87 -7.26 -10.45
CA LEU A 83 0.28 -8.13 -10.27
C LEU A 83 0.22 -9.36 -11.18
N ALA A 84 -0.94 -10.01 -11.30
CA ALA A 84 -1.15 -11.13 -12.22
C ALA A 84 -0.93 -10.71 -13.69
N GLY A 85 -1.41 -9.52 -14.07
CA GLY A 85 -1.18 -8.94 -15.40
C GLY A 85 0.29 -8.70 -15.74
N GLU A 86 1.18 -8.58 -14.75
CA GLU A 86 2.63 -8.52 -14.93
C GLU A 86 3.33 -9.87 -14.74
N GLY A 87 2.58 -10.98 -14.69
CA GLY A 87 3.12 -12.33 -14.61
C GLY A 87 3.59 -12.76 -13.20
N ALA A 88 3.22 -12.03 -12.14
CA ALA A 88 3.50 -12.46 -10.78
C ALA A 88 2.63 -13.68 -10.39
N ARG A 89 3.22 -14.63 -9.65
CA ARG A 89 2.49 -15.77 -9.08
C ARG A 89 1.87 -15.39 -7.75
N LEU A 90 0.56 -15.53 -7.63
CA LEU A 90 -0.17 -15.04 -6.46
C LEU A 90 -0.48 -16.16 -5.47
N LYS A 91 -0.24 -15.87 -4.19
CA LYS A 91 -0.83 -16.57 -3.04
C LYS A 91 -1.79 -15.61 -2.36
N VAL A 92 -3.04 -16.00 -2.14
CA VAL A 92 -4.08 -15.07 -1.67
C VAL A 92 -4.81 -15.63 -0.47
N ALA A 93 -5.17 -14.74 0.46
CA ALA A 93 -5.97 -15.10 1.63
C ALA A 93 -6.94 -13.96 2.00
N ASP A 94 -8.16 -14.32 2.38
CA ASP A 94 -9.17 -13.44 2.95
C ASP A 94 -10.02 -14.27 3.93
N VAL A 95 -10.67 -13.63 4.90
CA VAL A 95 -11.63 -14.29 5.80
C VAL A 95 -12.92 -14.68 5.06
N ARG A 96 -13.22 -14.01 3.94
CA ARG A 96 -14.36 -14.29 3.07
C ARG A 96 -13.96 -15.28 1.98
N ALA A 97 -14.48 -16.50 2.09
CA ALA A 97 -14.18 -17.59 1.15
C ALA A 97 -14.59 -17.27 -0.29
N ASP A 98 -15.69 -16.53 -0.51
CA ASP A 98 -16.15 -16.14 -1.85
C ASP A 98 -15.16 -15.19 -2.55
N ALA A 99 -14.52 -14.29 -1.79
CA ALA A 99 -13.52 -13.37 -2.33
C ALA A 99 -12.26 -14.12 -2.76
N VAL A 100 -11.82 -15.11 -1.97
CA VAL A 100 -10.70 -15.99 -2.31
C VAL A 100 -11.01 -16.78 -3.58
N GLN A 101 -12.17 -17.46 -3.61
CA GLN A 101 -12.57 -18.28 -4.75
C GLN A 101 -12.62 -17.46 -6.04
N ARG A 102 -13.23 -16.26 -6.00
CA ARG A 102 -13.31 -15.35 -7.15
C ARG A 102 -11.93 -15.01 -7.71
N VAL A 103 -10.97 -14.66 -6.85
CA VAL A 103 -9.61 -14.29 -7.28
C VAL A 103 -8.83 -15.50 -7.79
N CYS A 104 -9.02 -16.68 -7.19
CA CYS A 104 -8.45 -17.93 -7.67
C CYS A 104 -8.98 -18.30 -9.07
N ASP A 105 -10.29 -18.22 -9.28
CA ASP A 105 -10.93 -18.53 -10.56
C ASP A 105 -10.55 -17.52 -11.65
N GLU A 106 -10.48 -16.24 -11.30
CA GLU A 106 -10.17 -15.15 -12.24
C GLU A 106 -8.69 -15.16 -12.65
N LEU A 107 -7.77 -15.39 -11.71
CA LEU A 107 -6.33 -15.12 -11.90
C LEU A 107 -5.43 -16.37 -11.78
N GLY A 108 -5.99 -17.54 -11.52
CA GLY A 108 -5.20 -18.75 -11.25
C GLY A 108 -4.35 -18.66 -9.96
N ALA A 109 -4.75 -17.79 -9.03
CA ALA A 109 -4.05 -17.61 -7.76
C ALA A 109 -4.17 -18.85 -6.86
N ARG A 110 -3.19 -19.06 -5.97
CA ARG A 110 -3.24 -20.11 -4.96
C ARG A 110 -3.87 -19.59 -3.67
N ALA A 111 -4.96 -20.20 -3.22
CA ALA A 111 -5.53 -19.94 -1.91
C ALA A 111 -4.59 -20.39 -0.78
N VAL A 112 -4.48 -19.57 0.27
CA VAL A 112 -3.77 -19.86 1.52
C VAL A 112 -4.70 -19.55 2.69
N ALA A 113 -4.56 -20.28 3.79
CA ALA A 113 -5.31 -19.98 5.01
C ALA A 113 -4.94 -18.58 5.54
N ALA A 114 -5.94 -17.81 5.97
CA ALA A 114 -5.74 -16.45 6.48
C ALA A 114 -4.76 -16.39 7.67
N ALA A 115 -4.67 -17.44 8.47
CA ALA A 115 -3.74 -17.53 9.60
C ALA A 115 -2.27 -17.77 9.19
N ASP A 116 -2.04 -18.29 7.97
CA ASP A 116 -0.72 -18.72 7.50
C ASP A 116 -0.09 -17.77 6.50
N VAL A 117 -0.88 -16.90 5.86
CA VAL A 117 -0.45 -16.02 4.76
C VAL A 117 0.79 -15.18 5.06
N LEU A 118 0.96 -14.71 6.31
CA LEU A 118 2.13 -13.92 6.71
C LEU A 118 3.44 -14.74 6.71
N ALA A 119 3.34 -16.05 6.96
CA ALA A 119 4.48 -16.95 7.07
C ALA A 119 4.83 -17.66 5.74
N GLU A 120 4.09 -17.37 4.67
CA GLU A 120 4.35 -17.95 3.35
C GLU A 120 5.75 -17.59 2.84
N ASP A 121 6.40 -18.56 2.23
CA ASP A 121 7.65 -18.33 1.50
C ASP A 121 7.31 -17.70 0.15
N VAL A 122 7.60 -16.39 0.04
CA VAL A 122 7.29 -15.52 -1.10
C VAL A 122 8.36 -14.44 -1.24
N ASP A 123 8.39 -13.77 -2.38
CA ASP A 123 9.28 -12.62 -2.57
C ASP A 123 8.72 -11.37 -1.88
N VAL A 124 7.41 -11.16 -2.02
CA VAL A 124 6.69 -9.99 -1.51
C VAL A 124 5.48 -10.44 -0.68
N LEU A 125 5.35 -9.89 0.53
CA LEU A 125 4.13 -9.94 1.32
C LEU A 125 3.41 -8.59 1.21
N ALA A 126 2.13 -8.61 0.86
CA ALA A 126 1.28 -7.43 0.69
C ALA A 126 0.10 -7.46 1.68
N PRO A 127 0.26 -6.89 2.90
CA PRO A 127 -0.84 -6.69 3.82
C PRO A 127 -1.85 -5.69 3.27
N CYS A 128 -3.08 -6.12 2.98
CA CYS A 128 -4.16 -5.32 2.38
C CYS A 128 -5.49 -5.46 3.14
N ALA A 129 -5.46 -6.01 4.36
CA ALA A 129 -6.64 -6.23 5.21
C ALA A 129 -6.65 -5.25 6.40
N LEU A 130 -6.16 -5.69 7.55
CA LEU A 130 -6.13 -4.93 8.80
C LEU A 130 -4.73 -4.40 9.10
N GLY A 131 -4.66 -3.37 9.94
CA GLY A 131 -3.43 -2.86 10.52
C GLY A 131 -2.86 -3.76 11.61
N SER A 132 -1.68 -3.39 12.08
CA SER A 132 -0.93 -3.96 13.19
C SER A 132 -0.62 -5.45 13.04
N VAL A 133 -0.51 -5.93 11.80
CA VAL A 133 -0.18 -7.32 11.48
C VAL A 133 1.32 -7.62 11.58
N LEU A 134 2.17 -6.59 11.62
CA LEU A 134 3.62 -6.70 11.77
C LEU A 134 3.99 -6.33 13.22
N ASP A 135 4.22 -7.34 14.05
CA ASP A 135 4.53 -7.21 15.46
C ASP A 135 5.66 -8.17 15.88
N ALA A 136 6.03 -8.14 17.16
CA ALA A 136 7.06 -9.02 17.73
C ALA A 136 6.79 -10.53 17.59
N ARG A 137 5.55 -10.94 17.27
CA ARG A 137 5.15 -12.35 17.10
C ARG A 137 5.11 -12.75 15.63
N SER A 138 4.69 -11.86 14.74
CA SER A 138 4.56 -12.14 13.31
C SER A 138 5.88 -11.95 12.57
N ILE A 139 6.67 -10.92 12.90
CA ILE A 139 7.93 -10.61 12.20
C ILE A 139 8.91 -11.78 12.20
N PRO A 140 9.15 -12.50 13.32
CA PRO A 140 10.04 -13.66 13.33
C PRO A 140 9.59 -14.83 12.45
N ARG A 141 8.31 -14.86 12.05
CA ARG A 141 7.72 -15.92 11.21
C ARG A 141 7.73 -15.57 9.72
N LEU A 142 7.99 -14.31 9.37
CA LEU A 142 7.99 -13.86 7.98
C LEU A 142 9.13 -14.53 7.22
N ARG A 143 8.81 -15.01 6.01
CA ARG A 143 9.79 -15.54 5.06
C ARG A 143 10.00 -14.63 3.85
N ALA A 144 9.13 -13.64 3.69
CA ALA A 144 9.18 -12.65 2.62
C ALA A 144 10.48 -11.83 2.62
N ARG A 145 10.89 -11.36 1.45
CA ARG A 145 12.03 -10.43 1.30
C ARG A 145 11.61 -8.97 1.36
N ILE A 146 10.36 -8.71 1.00
CA ILE A 146 9.75 -7.40 0.93
C ILE A 146 8.39 -7.45 1.62
N VAL A 147 8.07 -6.41 2.40
CA VAL A 147 6.71 -6.12 2.88
C VAL A 147 6.25 -4.82 2.24
N ALA A 148 5.22 -4.90 1.41
CA ALA A 148 4.71 -3.80 0.61
C ALA A 148 3.21 -4.02 0.33
N GLY A 149 2.35 -3.42 1.14
CA GLY A 149 0.90 -3.61 1.07
C GLY A 149 0.11 -2.31 1.27
N ALA A 150 -1.20 -2.41 1.14
CA ALA A 150 -2.13 -1.28 1.20
C ALA A 150 -2.67 -0.96 2.59
N ALA A 151 -2.60 -1.90 3.54
CA ALA A 151 -3.22 -1.74 4.86
C ALA A 151 -2.62 -0.53 5.59
N ASN A 152 -3.46 0.18 6.36
CA ASN A 152 -3.03 1.27 7.21
C ASN A 152 -2.44 0.73 8.52
N ASN A 153 -1.45 1.42 9.08
CA ASN A 153 -0.80 1.08 10.36
C ASN A 153 -0.25 -0.34 10.39
N GLN A 154 0.48 -0.79 9.36
CA GLN A 154 0.91 -2.19 9.23
C GLN A 154 1.81 -2.64 10.38
N LEU A 155 2.72 -1.77 10.81
CA LEU A 155 3.49 -1.96 12.04
C LEU A 155 2.58 -1.80 13.25
N ALA A 156 2.63 -2.74 14.20
CA ALA A 156 1.94 -2.57 15.48
C ALA A 156 2.52 -1.40 16.26
N HIS A 157 3.85 -1.22 16.22
CA HIS A 157 4.57 -0.10 16.82
C HIS A 157 5.68 0.37 15.87
N GLY A 158 6.06 1.65 15.92
CA GLY A 158 7.13 2.18 15.07
C GLY A 158 8.49 1.46 15.25
N GLN A 159 8.73 0.88 16.42
CA GLN A 159 9.92 0.08 16.74
C GLN A 159 9.96 -1.26 16.01
N ASP A 160 8.83 -1.81 15.58
CA ASP A 160 8.77 -3.07 14.83
C ASP A 160 9.49 -2.96 13.46
N GLY A 161 9.66 -1.73 12.95
CA GLY A 161 10.51 -1.46 11.79
C GLY A 161 11.98 -1.86 11.99
N GLN A 162 12.47 -1.82 13.24
CA GLN A 162 13.84 -2.27 13.57
C GLN A 162 13.95 -3.80 13.45
N SER A 163 12.91 -4.53 13.85
CA SER A 163 12.83 -5.98 13.72
C SER A 163 12.84 -6.41 12.25
N LEU A 164 12.12 -5.69 11.37
CA LEU A 164 12.15 -5.93 9.91
C LEU A 164 13.54 -5.66 9.31
N LEU A 165 14.18 -4.55 9.71
CA LEU A 165 15.54 -4.21 9.28
C LEU A 165 16.54 -5.28 9.72
N ALA A 166 16.49 -5.71 10.98
CA ALA A 166 17.35 -6.76 11.52
C ALA A 166 17.13 -8.11 10.84
N ALA A 167 15.89 -8.42 10.43
CA ALA A 167 15.55 -9.60 9.64
C ALA A 167 15.96 -9.48 8.16
N GLY A 168 16.50 -8.33 7.74
CA GLY A 168 16.87 -8.08 6.34
C GLY A 168 15.66 -7.99 5.41
N ILE A 169 14.46 -7.70 5.93
CA ILE A 169 13.22 -7.56 5.16
C ILE A 169 13.06 -6.08 4.78
N LEU A 170 12.91 -5.80 3.48
CA LEU A 170 12.63 -4.44 3.03
C LEU A 170 11.17 -4.09 3.32
N TYR A 171 10.94 -3.07 4.13
CA TYR A 171 9.60 -2.54 4.39
C TYR A 171 9.34 -1.28 3.57
N ALA A 172 8.29 -1.28 2.74
CA ALA A 172 7.76 -0.08 2.12
C ALA A 172 6.78 0.61 3.09
N PRO A 173 7.09 1.81 3.61
CA PRO A 173 6.23 2.48 4.59
C PRO A 173 4.80 2.66 4.06
N ASP A 174 3.84 2.16 4.84
CA ASP A 174 2.43 2.05 4.47
C ASP A 174 1.84 3.37 3.96
N TYR A 175 1.96 4.45 4.74
CA TYR A 175 1.46 5.78 4.41
C TYR A 175 2.12 6.45 3.19
N VAL A 176 3.19 5.86 2.65
CA VAL A 176 3.81 6.30 1.39
C VAL A 176 3.31 5.44 0.23
N ILE A 177 3.36 4.12 0.39
CA ILE A 177 3.00 3.18 -0.69
C ILE A 177 1.50 3.19 -1.00
N ASN A 178 0.64 3.38 0.00
CA ASN A 178 -0.82 3.41 -0.17
C ASN A 178 -1.37 4.82 -0.45
N ALA A 179 -0.52 5.81 -0.71
CA ALA A 179 -0.92 7.21 -0.88
C ALA A 179 -1.79 7.49 -2.12
N GLY A 180 -1.99 6.51 -3.01
CA GLY A 180 -2.77 6.71 -4.23
C GLY A 180 -4.20 7.19 -3.99
N GLY A 181 -4.87 6.65 -2.96
CA GLY A 181 -6.22 7.09 -2.58
C GLY A 181 -6.27 8.55 -2.13
N ILE A 182 -5.34 8.96 -1.25
CA ILE A 182 -5.32 10.34 -0.74
C ILE A 182 -4.88 11.34 -1.81
N ILE A 183 -3.98 10.95 -2.72
CA ILE A 183 -3.64 11.75 -3.90
C ILE A 183 -4.90 12.03 -4.73
N SER A 184 -5.67 10.99 -5.06
CA SER A 184 -6.91 11.13 -5.83
C SER A 184 -7.94 12.01 -5.12
N ALA A 185 -8.20 11.73 -3.84
CA ALA A 185 -9.19 12.46 -3.05
C ALA A 185 -8.81 13.94 -2.86
N SER A 186 -7.51 14.21 -2.67
CA SER A 186 -7.01 15.59 -2.55
C SER A 186 -7.19 16.36 -3.86
N ARG A 187 -6.90 15.75 -5.02
CA ARG A 187 -7.08 16.37 -6.33
C ARG A 187 -8.55 16.62 -6.65
N GLU A 188 -9.41 15.67 -6.33
CA GLU A 188 -10.87 15.83 -6.44
C GLU A 188 -11.36 17.03 -5.63
N TYR A 189 -10.96 17.12 -4.36
CA TYR A 189 -11.41 18.19 -3.48
C TYR A 189 -10.90 19.58 -3.89
N GLN A 190 -9.67 19.67 -4.41
CA GLN A 190 -9.12 20.93 -4.93
C GLN A 190 -9.84 21.38 -6.20
N GLY A 191 -10.39 20.42 -6.97
CA GLY A 191 -11.06 20.67 -8.24
C GLY A 191 -10.08 20.96 -9.39
N GLY A 192 -10.56 20.80 -10.62
CA GLY A 192 -9.82 21.15 -11.84
C GLY A 192 -8.72 20.17 -12.27
N ALA A 193 -8.52 19.07 -11.53
CA ALA A 193 -7.59 18.01 -11.92
C ALA A 193 -8.26 16.98 -12.85
N THR A 194 -7.52 16.51 -13.83
CA THR A 194 -7.92 15.39 -14.69
C THR A 194 -7.46 14.06 -14.09
N GLU A 195 -8.08 12.95 -14.52
CA GLU A 195 -7.63 11.61 -14.13
C GLU A 195 -6.15 11.39 -14.50
N ALA A 196 -5.70 11.88 -15.66
CA ALA A 196 -4.30 11.75 -16.09
C ALA A 196 -3.32 12.40 -15.10
N GLN A 197 -3.65 13.61 -14.60
CA GLN A 197 -2.81 14.29 -13.61
C GLN A 197 -2.75 13.52 -12.28
N VAL A 198 -3.86 12.88 -11.87
CA VAL A 198 -3.87 12.00 -10.70
C VAL A 198 -2.94 10.80 -10.91
N LEU A 199 -2.98 10.19 -12.09
CA LEU A 199 -2.11 9.05 -12.43
C LEU A 199 -0.63 9.46 -12.46
N ASP A 200 -0.30 10.65 -12.99
CA ASP A 200 1.05 11.20 -12.98
C ASP A 200 1.58 11.41 -11.55
N ASP A 201 0.74 11.93 -10.65
CA ASP A 201 1.07 12.11 -9.23
C ASP A 201 1.26 10.76 -8.52
N ILE A 202 0.42 9.77 -8.80
CA ILE A 202 0.58 8.40 -8.30
C ILE A 202 1.90 7.80 -8.80
N GLY A 203 2.30 8.11 -10.04
CA GLY A 203 3.60 7.75 -10.61
C GLY A 203 4.81 8.26 -9.84
N GLN A 204 4.65 9.23 -8.93
CA GLN A 204 5.73 9.73 -8.06
C GLN A 204 5.96 8.86 -6.82
N ILE A 205 5.02 7.99 -6.44
CA ILE A 205 5.17 7.06 -5.30
C ILE A 205 6.44 6.21 -5.40
N PRO A 206 6.74 5.52 -6.52
CA PRO A 206 7.97 4.71 -6.63
C PRO A 206 9.25 5.54 -6.48
N LEU A 207 9.29 6.80 -6.94
CA LEU A 207 10.44 7.68 -6.78
C LEU A 207 10.67 8.03 -5.30
N ARG A 208 9.61 8.38 -4.58
CA ARG A 208 9.66 8.68 -3.14
C ARG A 208 10.09 7.46 -2.33
N LEU A 209 9.57 6.27 -2.67
CA LEU A 209 9.97 5.02 -2.02
C LEU A 209 11.45 4.71 -2.28
N THR A 210 11.93 4.89 -3.51
CA THR A 210 13.35 4.68 -3.86
C THR A 210 14.26 5.60 -3.05
N GLU A 211 13.92 6.89 -2.93
CA GLU A 211 14.64 7.85 -2.10
C GLU A 211 14.69 7.41 -0.63
N ILE A 212 13.57 6.94 -0.07
CA ILE A 212 13.50 6.39 1.29
C ILE A 212 14.41 5.17 1.43
N PHE A 213 14.38 4.23 0.49
CA PHE A 213 15.16 3.00 0.55
C PHE A 213 16.66 3.28 0.48
N GLU A 214 17.09 4.14 -0.43
CA GLU A 214 18.49 4.53 -0.60
C GLU A 214 19.03 5.23 0.64
N ARG A 215 18.27 6.20 1.17
CA ARG A 215 18.64 6.94 2.37
C ARG A 215 18.67 6.04 3.61
N ALA A 216 17.66 5.18 3.79
CA ALA A 216 17.63 4.18 4.87
C ALA A 216 18.83 3.23 4.82
N ARG A 217 19.21 2.75 3.63
CA ARG A 217 20.40 1.91 3.44
C ARG A 217 21.69 2.67 3.76
N HIS A 218 21.84 3.90 3.27
CA HIS A 218 23.03 4.72 3.51
C HIS A 218 23.21 5.10 4.98
N GLU A 219 22.11 5.43 5.67
CA GLU A 219 22.13 5.85 7.07
C GLU A 219 22.01 4.68 8.07
N ASN A 220 21.86 3.44 7.58
CA ASN A 220 21.58 2.25 8.38
C ASN A 220 20.39 2.43 9.35
N ARG A 221 19.26 2.90 8.81
CA ARG A 221 18.04 3.22 9.55
C ARG A 221 16.83 2.50 8.98
N THR A 222 15.76 2.42 9.77
CA THR A 222 14.49 1.86 9.30
C THR A 222 13.82 2.78 8.28
N THR A 223 13.17 2.19 7.27
CA THR A 223 12.49 2.94 6.21
C THR A 223 11.37 3.84 6.75
N ASN A 224 10.62 3.38 7.77
CA ASN A 224 9.59 4.19 8.42
C ASN A 224 10.16 5.42 9.12
N SER A 225 11.32 5.30 9.80
CA SER A 225 11.94 6.46 10.46
C SER A 225 12.48 7.50 9.47
N VAL A 226 12.98 7.04 8.32
CA VAL A 226 13.47 7.90 7.24
C VAL A 226 12.31 8.59 6.53
N ALA A 227 11.22 7.87 6.25
CA ALA A 227 10.02 8.44 5.66
C ALA A 227 9.41 9.54 6.56
N ASP A 228 9.36 9.33 7.88
CA ASP A 228 8.92 10.36 8.82
C ASP A 228 9.82 11.61 8.79
N GLN A 229 11.13 11.41 8.72
CA GLN A 229 12.09 12.51 8.65
C GLN A 229 11.92 13.30 7.35
N MET A 230 11.82 12.62 6.21
CA MET A 230 11.60 13.26 4.91
C MET A 230 10.30 14.06 4.90
N ALA A 231 9.24 13.56 5.53
CA ALA A 231 8.00 14.29 5.70
C ALA A 231 8.20 15.57 6.54
N ARG A 232 8.92 15.48 7.67
CA ARG A 232 9.24 16.64 8.53
C ARG A 232 10.07 17.70 7.79
N GLU A 233 11.07 17.27 7.02
CA GLU A 233 11.91 18.14 6.18
C GLU A 233 11.06 18.91 5.16
N ARG A 234 10.14 18.24 4.46
CA ARG A 234 9.22 18.88 3.49
C ARG A 234 8.25 19.87 4.13
N LEU A 235 7.86 19.64 5.38
CA LEU A 235 6.99 20.55 6.15
C LEU A 235 7.75 21.72 6.78
N GLY A 236 9.07 21.83 6.58
CA GLY A 236 9.89 22.86 7.20
C GLY A 236 10.04 22.73 8.72
N ARG A 237 9.68 21.57 9.30
CA ARG A 237 9.81 21.29 10.74
C ARG A 237 11.17 20.65 11.02
N ARG A 238 12.09 21.37 11.67
CA ARG A 238 13.36 20.80 12.14
C ARG A 238 13.09 19.58 13.06
N PRO A 239 13.91 18.52 13.02
CA PRO A 239 13.71 17.36 13.88
C PRO A 239 13.74 17.79 15.36
N GLN A 240 12.70 17.41 16.12
CA GLN A 240 12.75 17.49 17.58
C GLN A 240 13.85 16.55 18.06
N LYS A 241 14.85 17.11 18.75
CA LYS A 241 15.86 16.30 19.45
C LYS A 241 15.11 15.36 20.41
N MET A 242 15.30 14.05 20.26
CA MET A 242 14.92 13.11 21.30
C MET A 242 15.67 13.50 22.57
N VAL A 243 14.93 13.83 23.62
CA VAL A 243 15.48 13.99 24.96
C VAL A 243 15.90 12.59 25.43
N ALA A 244 17.16 12.48 25.84
CA ALA A 244 17.80 11.26 26.31
C ALA A 244 17.14 10.71 27.59
#